data_AF-A0A7V7WZI9-F1
#
_entry.id   AF-A0A7V7WZI9-F1
#
_cell.length_a   1.000
_cell.length_b   1.000
_cell.length_c   1.000
_cell.angle_alpha   90.00
_cell.angle_beta   90.00
_cell.angle_gamma   90.00
#
_symmetry.space_group_name_H-M   'P 1'
#
loop_
_entity.id
_entity.type
_entity.pdbx_description
1 polymer ?
#
loop_
_entity_poly.entity_id
_entity_poly.type
_entity_poly.pdbx_seq_one_letter_code
_entity_poly.pdbx_strand_id
1 'polypeptide(L)' 'MRKLIVAAALAAASGLALAHNCPNEMKAIDAKLASNPMLSAADMTRVKALRADGEAQHRAGKHDDSMKSLGEAKKLLGI' A
#
# COMPACT_ATOMS: atom_id res chain seq x y z
N MET A 1 -16.50 -32.91 -10.62
CA MET A 1 -15.05 -32.58 -10.69
C MET A 1 -14.76 -31.27 -11.43
N ARG A 2 -15.29 -31.01 -12.64
CA ARG A 2 -15.06 -29.75 -13.39
C ARG A 2 -15.40 -28.45 -12.62
N LYS A 3 -16.47 -28.42 -11.83
CA LYS A 3 -16.89 -27.21 -11.09
C LYS A 3 -16.01 -26.88 -9.86
N LEU A 4 -15.35 -27.88 -9.27
CA LEU A 4 -14.44 -27.68 -8.13
C LEU A 4 -13.10 -27.07 -8.56
N ILE A 5 -12.66 -27.38 -9.79
CA ILE A 5 -11.42 -26.82 -10.36
C ILE A 5 -11.60 -25.33 -10.70
N VAL A 6 -12.78 -24.92 -11.18
CA VAL A 6 -13.08 -23.51 -11.49
C VAL A 6 -13.18 -22.66 -10.21
N ALA A 7 -13.75 -23.19 -9.13
CA ALA A 7 -13.83 -22.48 -7.85
C ALA A 7 -12.46 -22.27 -7.19
N ALA A 8 -11.55 -23.24 -7.29
CA ALA A 8 -10.18 -23.12 -6.77
C ALA A 8 -9.34 -22.09 -7.55
N ALA A 9 -9.55 -21.96 -8.87
CA ALA A 9 -8.86 -20.97 -9.70
C ALA A 9 -9.27 -19.52 -9.37
N LEU A 10 -10.55 -19.27 -9.03
CA LEU A 10 -11.01 -17.93 -8.63
C LEU A 10 -10.49 -17.49 -7.26
N ALA A 11 -10.29 -18.42 -6.33
CA ALA A 11 -9.75 -18.12 -4.99
C ALA A 11 -8.24 -17.79 -5.00
N ALA A 12 -7.49 -18.30 -5.99
CA ALA A 12 -6.08 -17.97 -6.17
C ALA A 12 -5.87 -16.60 -6.86
N ALA A 13 -6.82 -16.15 -7.69
CA ALA A 13 -6.73 -14.88 -8.40
C ALA A 13 -6.94 -13.65 -7.48
N SER A 14 -7.69 -13.80 -6.39
CA SER A 14 -7.94 -12.71 -5.43
C SER A 14 -6.73 -12.36 -4.55
N GLY A 15 -5.79 -13.30 -4.34
CA GLY A 15 -4.54 -13.01 -3.64
C GLY A 15 -3.55 -12.21 -4.47
N LEU A 16 -3.54 -12.40 -5.80
CA LEU A 16 -2.66 -11.69 -6.73
C LEU A 16 -3.04 -10.22 -6.90
N ALA A 17 -4.33 -9.88 -6.74
CA ALA A 17 -4.81 -8.50 -6.89
C ALA A 17 -4.35 -7.58 -5.75
N LEU A 18 -4.00 -8.12 -4.58
CA LEU A 18 -3.62 -7.32 -3.40
C LEU A 18 -2.12 -7.01 -3.33
N ALA A 19 -1.27 -7.87 -3.91
CA ALA A 19 0.19 -7.76 -3.83
C ALA A 19 0.80 -6.71 -4.80
N HIS A 20 0.06 -6.24 -5.80
CA HIS A 20 0.57 -5.30 -6.82
C HIS A 20 -0.01 -3.87 -6.73
N ASN A 21 -0.65 -3.51 -5.62
CA ASN A 21 -1.33 -2.21 -5.48
C ASN A 21 -0.42 -1.06 -4.99
N CYS A 22 0.89 -1.29 -4.77
CA CYS A 22 1.80 -0.31 -4.17
C CYS A 22 1.71 1.09 -4.81
N PRO A 23 1.70 1.25 -6.16
CA PRO A 23 1.61 2.57 -6.77
C PRO A 23 0.30 3.31 -6.46
N ASN A 24 -0.81 2.60 -6.30
CA ASN A 24 -2.09 3.20 -5.94
C ASN A 24 -2.11 3.66 -4.49
N GLU A 25 -1.51 2.89 -3.57
CA GLU A 25 -1.37 3.30 -2.17
C GLU A 25 -0.47 4.54 -2.04
N MET A 26 0.66 4.57 -2.76
CA MET A 26 1.52 5.76 -2.83
C MET A 26 0.74 6.98 -3.32
N LYS A 27 -0.03 6.83 -4.41
CA LYS A 27 -0.87 7.91 -4.95
C LYS A 27 -1.92 8.40 -3.94
N ALA A 28 -2.54 7.50 -3.18
CA ALA A 28 -3.51 7.87 -2.15
C ALA A 28 -2.85 8.67 -1.01
N ILE A 29 -1.67 8.24 -0.56
CA ILE A 29 -0.85 8.97 0.42
C ILE A 29 -0.48 10.35 -0.12
N ASP A 30 0.03 10.43 -1.35
CA ASP A 30 0.44 11.69 -1.98
C ASP A 30 -0.74 12.66 -2.12
N ALA A 31 -1.92 12.16 -2.52
CA ALA A 31 -3.13 12.95 -2.61
C ALA A 31 -3.58 13.47 -1.24
N LYS A 32 -3.52 12.64 -0.19
CA LYS A 32 -3.87 13.06 1.17
C LYS A 32 -2.87 14.07 1.73
N LEU A 33 -1.58 13.90 1.46
CA LEU A 33 -0.55 14.88 1.84
C LEU A 33 -0.76 16.22 1.14
N ALA A 34 -1.13 16.21 -0.15
CA ALA A 34 -1.43 17.41 -0.92
C ALA A 34 -2.64 18.18 -0.39
N SER A 35 -3.55 17.52 0.34
CA SER A 35 -4.68 18.19 1.01
C SER A 35 -4.29 18.85 2.34
N ASN A 36 -2.99 18.92 2.69
CA ASN A 36 -2.47 19.50 3.93
C ASN A 36 -3.20 19.00 5.20
N PRO A 37 -3.16 17.68 5.49
CA PRO A 37 -3.88 17.11 6.60
C PRO A 37 -3.31 17.64 7.93
N MET A 38 -4.18 17.91 8.90
CA MET A 38 -3.76 18.25 10.26
C MET A 38 -3.10 17.04 10.91
N LEU A 39 -1.77 17.07 11.01
CA LEU A 39 -0.94 16.07 11.65
C LEU A 39 0.10 16.78 12.53
N SER A 40 0.59 16.07 13.55
CA SER A 40 1.76 16.54 14.28
C SER A 40 2.97 16.62 13.33
N ALA A 41 3.95 17.49 13.63
CA ALA A 41 5.17 17.56 12.83
C ALA A 41 5.93 16.21 12.80
N ALA A 42 5.86 15.45 13.90
CA ALA A 42 6.44 14.11 13.99
C ALA A 42 5.73 13.12 13.05
N ASP A 43 4.39 13.10 13.04
CA ASP A 43 3.62 12.21 12.16
C ASP A 43 3.79 12.60 10.69
N MET A 44 3.83 13.90 10.38
CA MET A 44 4.10 14.39 9.03
C MET A 44 5.47 13.91 8.51
N THR A 45 6.49 13.96 9.38
CA THR A 45 7.83 13.45 9.06
C THR A 45 7.79 11.95 8.83
N ARG A 46 7.12 11.21 9.71
CA ARG A 46 7.02 9.75 9.62
C ARG A 46 6.25 9.28 8.38
N VAL A 47 5.15 9.93 8.04
CA VAL A 47 4.37 9.64 6.82
C VAL A 47 5.23 9.82 5.57
N LYS A 48 5.99 10.92 5.47
CA LYS A 48 6.87 11.18 4.32
C LYS A 48 7.98 10.14 4.20
N ALA A 49 8.58 9.75 5.33
CA ALA A 49 9.60 8.69 5.35
C ALA A 49 9.01 7.35 4.90
N LEU A 50 7.89 6.92 5.48
CA LEU A 50 7.21 5.67 5.13
C LEU A 50 6.76 5.64 3.65
N ARG A 51 6.32 6.78 3.11
CA ARG A 51 6.02 6.92 1.67
C ARG A 51 7.29 6.67 0.85
N ALA A 52 8.40 7.34 1.17
CA ALA A 52 9.65 7.20 0.44
C ALA A 52 10.21 5.77 0.52
N ASP A 53 10.15 5.15 1.71
CA ASP A 53 10.56 3.76 1.93
C ASP A 53 9.70 2.79 1.10
N GLY A 54 8.38 2.99 1.09
CA GLY A 54 7.46 2.21 0.26
C GLY A 54 7.82 2.27 -1.23
N GLU A 55 8.11 3.46 -1.76
CA GLU A 55 8.57 3.60 -3.16
C GLU A 55 9.90 2.89 -3.40
N ALA A 56 10.87 3.02 -2.50
CA ALA A 56 12.17 2.36 -2.62
C ALA A 56 12.04 0.83 -2.59
N GLN A 57 11.22 0.31 -1.68
CA GLN A 57 10.90 -1.12 -1.57
C GLN A 57 10.20 -1.63 -2.83
N HIS A 58 9.24 -0.88 -3.37
CA HIS A 58 8.58 -1.21 -4.63
C HIS A 58 9.58 -1.29 -5.80
N ARG A 59 10.46 -0.30 -5.94
CA ARG A 59 11.51 -0.27 -6.97
C ARG A 59 12.51 -1.43 -6.81
N ALA A 60 12.72 -1.90 -5.59
CA ALA A 60 13.56 -3.07 -5.28
C ALA A 60 12.83 -4.43 -5.40
N GLY A 61 11.55 -4.46 -5.83
CA GLY A 61 10.75 -5.68 -5.93
C GLY A 61 10.25 -6.23 -4.59
N LYS A 62 10.46 -5.50 -3.48
CA LYS A 62 10.04 -5.86 -2.12
C LYS A 62 8.60 -5.41 -1.86
N HIS A 63 7.64 -6.03 -2.55
CA HIS A 63 6.24 -5.58 -2.53
C HIS A 63 5.57 -5.69 -1.15
N ASP A 64 5.84 -6.76 -0.39
CA ASP A 64 5.28 -6.92 0.96
C ASP A 64 5.81 -5.85 1.92
N ASP A 65 7.12 -5.56 1.86
CA ASP A 65 7.74 -4.49 2.65
C ASP A 65 7.14 -3.13 2.27
N SER A 66 6.98 -2.88 0.96
CA SER A 66 6.33 -1.67 0.44
C SER A 66 4.93 -1.51 1.00
N MET A 67 4.09 -2.54 0.90
CA MET A 67 2.72 -2.50 1.40
C MET A 67 2.67 -2.29 2.92
N LYS A 68 3.62 -2.84 3.68
CA LYS A 68 3.72 -2.60 5.12
C LYS A 68 4.02 -1.14 5.42
N SER A 69 5.04 -0.55 4.79
CA SER A 69 5.42 0.84 5.00
C SER A 69 4.29 1.80 4.60
N LEU A 70 3.69 1.58 3.43
CA LEU A 70 2.56 2.38 2.93
C LEU A 70 1.33 2.22 3.81
N GLY A 71 1.05 1.02 4.33
CA GLY A 71 -0.03 0.78 5.28
C GLY A 71 0.15 1.53 6.60
N GLU A 72 1.38 1.64 7.12
CA GLU A 72 1.66 2.47 8.30
C GLU A 72 1.46 3.96 8.01
N ALA A 73 1.89 4.44 6.83
CA ALA A 73 1.68 5.84 6.43
C ALA A 73 0.19 6.19 6.35
N LYS A 74 -0.60 5.29 5.76
CA LYS A 74 -2.06 5.43 5.65
C LYS A 74 -2.76 5.49 7.00
N LYS A 75 -2.36 4.63 7.96
CA LYS A 75 -2.89 4.68 9.34
C LYS A 75 -2.66 6.04 10.00
N LEU A 76 -1.46 6.61 9.86
CA LEU A 76 -1.16 7.95 10.39
C LEU A 76 -1.99 9.03 9.69
N LEU A 77 -2.25 8.88 8.39
CA LEU A 77 -3.08 9.80 7.61
C LEU A 77 -4.60 9.60 7.79
N GLY A 78 -5.03 8.55 8.49
CA GLY A 78 -6.43 8.19 8.69
C GLY A 78 -7.14 7.73 7.41
N ILE A 79 -6.43 7.04 6.51
CA ILE A 79 -6.95 6.50 5.24
C ILE A 79 -6.62 5.02 5.04
#